data_AF-A0A7J4VRW6-F1
#
_entry.id   AF-A0A7J4VRW6-F1
#
_cell.length_a   1.000
_cell.length_b   1.000
_cell.length_c   1.000
_cell.angle_alpha   90.00
_cell.angle_beta   90.00
_cell.angle_gamma   90.00
#
_symmetry.space_group_name_H-M   'P 1'
#
loop_
_entity.id
_entity.type
_entity.pdbx_description
1 polymer ?
#
loop_
_entity_poly.entity_id
_entity_poly.type
_entity_poly.pdbx_seq_one_letter_code
_entity_poly.pdbx_strand_id
1 'polypeptide(L)'
;MTDRISYYANRRKDFVVFRDGTCVLLADGLTEKQAAEFALKVLSDILNFHPDMNPTPMDDGNLLVQYNHPAVNVVLHDVAQAHWSEIESRYMDGLTPSEVLVTPLGPNKFDALGKQALLGRAYMFIDAQKPEISKIIRHNQ
;
A
#
# COMPACT_ATOMS: atom_id res chain seq x y z
N MET A 1 2.09 -1.21 12.28
CA MET A 1 1.56 -1.49 10.93
C MET A 1 0.99 -2.90 10.78
N THR A 2 1.76 -3.96 11.06
CA THR A 2 1.29 -5.36 10.94
C THR A 2 -0.01 -5.64 11.69
N ASP A 3 -0.14 -5.09 12.91
CA ASP A 3 -1.34 -5.27 13.73
C ASP A 3 -2.58 -4.64 13.09
N ARG A 4 -2.39 -3.52 12.36
CA ARG A 4 -3.47 -2.85 11.62
C ARG A 4 -3.92 -3.67 10.43
N ILE A 5 -2.98 -4.18 9.62
CA ILE A 5 -3.30 -5.09 8.51
C ILE A 5 -4.04 -6.33 9.01
N SER A 6 -3.56 -6.95 10.09
CA SER A 6 -4.21 -8.10 10.71
C SER A 6 -5.63 -7.76 11.18
N TYR A 7 -5.82 -6.62 11.84
CA TYR A 7 -7.14 -6.12 12.24
C TYR A 7 -8.07 -5.91 11.03
N TYR A 8 -7.62 -5.20 10.00
CA TYR A 8 -8.41 -4.91 8.79
C TYR A 8 -8.73 -6.19 7.99
N ALA A 9 -7.85 -7.18 8.03
CA ALA A 9 -8.09 -8.51 7.46
C ALA A 9 -8.92 -9.44 8.39
N ASN A 10 -9.47 -8.91 9.48
CA ASN A 10 -10.21 -9.65 10.51
C ASN A 10 -9.43 -10.84 11.09
N ARG A 11 -8.09 -10.80 11.07
CA ARG A 11 -7.19 -11.87 11.51
C ARG A 11 -7.46 -13.21 10.79
N ARG A 12 -7.87 -13.17 9.52
CA ARG A 12 -8.22 -14.35 8.71
C ARG A 12 -7.36 -14.53 7.47
N LYS A 13 -6.27 -13.74 7.34
CA LYS A 13 -5.41 -13.77 6.16
C LYS A 13 -3.95 -13.77 6.57
N ASP A 14 -3.19 -14.66 5.95
CA ASP A 14 -1.75 -14.53 5.91
C ASP A 14 -1.38 -13.35 5.01
N PHE A 15 -0.23 -12.73 5.28
CA PHE A 15 0.28 -11.67 4.43
C PHE A 15 1.80 -11.57 4.49
N VAL A 16 2.41 -11.20 3.37
CA VAL A 16 3.82 -10.82 3.30
C VAL A 16 3.93 -9.33 3.58
N VAL A 17 4.98 -8.92 4.29
CA VAL A 17 5.33 -7.52 4.56
C VAL A 17 6.67 -7.22 3.91
N PHE A 18 6.68 -6.23 3.02
CA PHE A 18 7.90 -5.69 2.43
C PHE A 18 8.52 -4.61 3.33
N ARG A 19 9.79 -4.31 3.06
CA ARG A 19 10.64 -3.44 3.88
C ARG A 19 10.03 -2.06 4.12
N ASP A 20 9.50 -1.42 3.08
CA ASP A 20 8.96 -0.06 3.16
C ASP A 20 7.45 -0.03 3.45
N GLY A 21 6.90 -1.20 3.80
CA GLY A 21 5.59 -1.35 4.43
C GLY A 21 4.50 -1.85 3.49
N THR A 22 4.74 -2.07 2.20
CA THR A 22 3.73 -2.70 1.37
C THR A 22 3.47 -4.12 1.86
N CYS A 23 2.19 -4.47 2.00
CA CYS A 23 1.77 -5.81 2.40
C CYS A 23 1.06 -6.50 1.26
N VAL A 24 1.31 -7.78 1.03
CA VAL A 24 0.57 -8.60 0.07
C VAL A 24 -0.26 -9.63 0.82
N LEU A 25 -1.58 -9.56 0.69
CA LEU A 25 -2.53 -10.52 1.25
C LEU A 25 -2.45 -11.84 0.47
N LEU A 26 -2.43 -12.94 1.20
CA LEU A 26 -2.21 -14.28 0.64
C LEU A 26 -3.49 -15.12 0.63
N ALA A 27 -3.49 -16.12 -0.25
CA ALA A 27 -4.38 -17.27 -0.12
C ALA A 27 -3.92 -18.18 1.02
N ASP A 28 -4.85 -18.95 1.57
CA ASP A 28 -4.55 -19.86 2.68
C ASP A 28 -3.73 -21.07 2.20
N GLY A 29 -2.89 -21.60 3.09
CA GLY A 29 -2.13 -22.83 2.86
C GLY A 29 -0.85 -22.69 2.03
N LEU A 30 -0.40 -21.47 1.72
CA LEU A 30 0.87 -21.25 1.04
C LEU A 30 2.06 -21.51 1.97
N THR A 31 3.03 -22.30 1.51
CA THR A 31 4.35 -22.42 2.15
C THR A 31 5.08 -21.08 2.15
N GLU A 32 6.13 -20.90 2.96
CA GLU A 32 6.91 -19.65 2.96
C GLU A 32 7.48 -19.30 1.58
N LYS A 33 8.02 -20.31 0.87
CA LYS A 33 8.54 -20.12 -0.48
C LYS A 33 7.45 -19.65 -1.45
N GLN A 34 6.29 -20.31 -1.45
CA GLN A 34 5.17 -19.95 -2.31
C GLN A 34 4.62 -18.56 -1.97
N ALA A 35 4.53 -18.23 -0.68
CA ALA A 35 4.10 -16.91 -0.21
C ALA A 35 5.03 -15.80 -0.72
N ALA A 36 6.35 -16.02 -0.61
CA ALA A 36 7.34 -15.08 -1.11
C ALA A 36 7.29 -14.91 -2.64
N GLU A 37 7.27 -16.02 -3.40
CA GLU A 37 7.16 -16.00 -4.86
C GLU A 37 5.88 -15.28 -5.33
N PHE A 38 4.75 -15.57 -4.68
CA PHE A 38 3.48 -14.90 -4.97
C PHE A 38 3.55 -13.39 -4.69
N ALA A 39 4.08 -12.98 -3.54
CA ALA A 39 4.17 -11.57 -3.17
C ALA A 39 5.07 -10.77 -4.11
N LEU A 40 6.22 -11.33 -4.51
CA LEU A 40 7.12 -10.74 -5.50
C LEU A 40 6.44 -10.58 -6.86
N LYS A 41 5.69 -11.61 -7.29
CA LYS A 41 4.93 -11.54 -8.53
C LYS A 41 3.88 -10.42 -8.48
N VAL A 42 3.16 -10.28 -7.36
CA VAL A 42 2.15 -9.23 -7.20
C VAL A 42 2.75 -7.83 -7.36
N LEU A 43 3.89 -7.52 -6.72
CA LEU A 43 4.55 -6.22 -6.91
C LEU A 43 5.00 -6.00 -8.36
N SER A 44 5.57 -7.02 -8.98
CA SER A 44 5.95 -6.98 -10.39
C SER A 44 4.74 -6.72 -11.30
N ASP A 45 3.60 -7.36 -11.04
CA ASP A 45 2.38 -7.15 -11.82
C ASP A 45 1.88 -5.70 -11.65
N ILE A 46 1.81 -5.18 -10.42
CA ILE A 46 1.38 -3.78 -10.15
C ILE A 46 2.29 -2.77 -10.86
N LEU A 47 3.60 -2.98 -10.85
CA LEU A 47 4.54 -2.05 -11.50
C LEU A 47 4.38 -2.06 -13.03
N ASN A 48 4.04 -3.20 -13.62
CA ASN A 48 3.89 -3.36 -15.07
C ASN A 48 2.48 -3.01 -15.57
N PHE A 49 1.46 -3.02 -14.71
CA PHE A 49 0.08 -2.69 -15.04
C PHE A 49 -0.33 -1.40 -14.33
N HIS A 50 -0.64 -0.34 -15.10
CA HIS A 50 -1.07 0.99 -14.63
C HIS A 50 -1.62 0.97 -13.18
N PRO A 51 -0.82 1.36 -12.18
CA PRO A 51 -1.11 1.03 -10.78
C PRO A 51 -2.24 1.90 -10.25
N ASP A 52 -3.47 1.41 -10.40
CA ASP A 52 -4.65 2.03 -9.84
C ASP A 52 -4.70 1.80 -8.32
N MET A 53 -5.34 2.73 -7.60
CA MET A 53 -5.45 2.68 -6.16
C MET A 53 -6.86 3.02 -5.68
N ASN A 54 -7.30 2.31 -4.65
CA ASN A 54 -8.55 2.55 -3.95
C ASN A 54 -8.27 2.91 -2.48
N PRO A 55 -8.21 4.20 -2.14
CA PRO A 55 -7.99 4.64 -0.78
C PRO A 55 -9.28 4.56 0.04
N THR A 56 -9.23 3.83 1.15
CA THR A 56 -10.36 3.56 2.05
C THR A 56 -10.05 4.05 3.47
N PRO A 57 -10.76 5.07 3.97
CA PRO A 57 -10.67 5.48 5.38
C PRO A 57 -11.09 4.34 6.30
N MET A 58 -10.31 4.12 7.35
CA MET A 58 -10.59 3.11 8.37
C MET A 58 -11.24 3.74 9.62
N ASP A 59 -11.85 2.90 10.45
CA ASP A 59 -12.56 3.27 11.68
C ASP A 59 -11.66 3.93 12.74
N ASP A 60 -10.36 3.65 12.69
CA ASP A 60 -9.34 4.21 13.58
C ASP A 60 -8.63 5.45 13.00
N GLY A 61 -9.15 6.03 11.92
CA GLY A 61 -8.64 7.25 11.29
C GLY A 61 -7.43 7.03 10.37
N ASN A 62 -6.90 5.81 10.29
CA ASN A 62 -5.88 5.45 9.31
C ASN A 62 -6.48 5.34 7.91
N LEU A 63 -5.61 5.36 6.90
CA LEU A 63 -6.00 5.15 5.51
C LEU A 63 -5.44 3.82 5.00
N LEU A 64 -6.30 2.94 4.51
CA LEU A 64 -5.91 1.74 3.79
C LEU A 64 -5.87 2.05 2.29
N VAL A 65 -4.72 1.92 1.67
CA VAL A 65 -4.55 2.07 0.22
C VAL A 65 -4.48 0.68 -0.39
N GLN A 66 -5.48 0.30 -1.17
CA GLN A 66 -5.52 -0.98 -1.89
C GLN A 66 -5.18 -0.79 -3.36
N TYR A 67 -4.49 -1.74 -3.98
CA TYR A 67 -4.18 -1.70 -5.41
C TYR A 67 -5.07 -2.68 -6.20
N ASN A 68 -4.97 -2.63 -7.53
CA ASN A 68 -5.62 -3.56 -8.46
C ASN A 68 -5.22 -5.05 -8.28
N HIS A 69 -4.19 -5.32 -7.48
CA HIS A 69 -3.74 -6.65 -7.04
C HIS A 69 -3.81 -6.74 -5.50
N PRO A 70 -3.66 -7.92 -4.86
CA PRO A 70 -3.83 -8.06 -3.40
C PRO A 70 -2.68 -7.46 -2.57
N ALA A 71 -2.13 -6.32 -2.99
CA ALA A 71 -1.22 -5.50 -2.22
C ALA A 71 -1.97 -4.33 -1.57
N VAL A 72 -1.47 -3.92 -0.40
CA VAL A 72 -2.03 -2.81 0.37
C VAL A 72 -0.92 -2.04 1.10
N ASN A 73 -1.17 -0.77 1.39
CA ASN A 73 -0.41 0.03 2.36
C ASN A 73 -1.38 0.58 3.41
N VAL A 74 -0.88 0.80 4.63
CA VAL A 74 -1.61 1.54 5.67
C VAL A 74 -0.85 2.80 5.96
N VAL A 75 -1.47 3.94 5.70
CA VAL A 75 -0.97 5.25 6.09
C VAL A 75 -1.54 5.55 7.47
N LEU A 76 -0.66 5.59 8.46
CA LEU A 76 -1.04 5.83 9.85
C LEU A 76 -1.42 7.29 10.04
N HIS A 77 -2.56 7.54 10.68
CA HIS A 77 -3.09 8.89 10.92
C HIS A 77 -2.06 9.80 11.59
N ASP A 78 -1.49 9.35 12.71
CA ASP A 78 -0.54 10.14 13.50
C ASP A 78 0.73 10.46 12.72
N VAL A 79 1.20 9.54 11.87
CA VAL A 79 2.36 9.75 11.00
C VAL A 79 2.02 10.77 9.91
N ALA A 80 0.85 10.64 9.28
CA ALA A 80 0.41 11.58 8.26
C ALA A 80 0.22 13.00 8.82
N GLN A 81 -0.29 13.13 10.04
CA GLN A 81 -0.43 14.42 10.73
C GLN A 81 0.93 15.03 11.08
N ALA A 82 1.84 14.23 11.67
CA ALA A 82 3.16 14.70 12.07
C ALA A 82 4.02 15.18 10.89
N HIS A 83 3.81 14.60 9.70
CA HIS A 83 4.59 14.90 8.48
C HIS A 83 3.76 15.60 7.39
N TRP A 84 2.63 16.22 7.75
CA TRP A 84 1.68 16.74 6.76
C TRP A 84 2.30 17.74 5.77
N SER A 85 3.12 18.66 6.24
CA SER A 85 3.77 19.65 5.37
C SER A 85 4.64 19.01 4.29
N GLU A 86 5.33 17.91 4.60
CA GLU A 86 6.12 17.18 3.62
C GLU A 86 5.22 16.50 2.59
N ILE A 87 4.19 15.78 3.05
CA ILE A 87 3.21 15.12 2.20
C ILE A 87 2.58 16.11 1.22
N GLU A 88 2.15 17.28 1.72
CA GLU A 88 1.55 18.31 0.88
C GLU A 88 2.51 18.89 -0.17
N SER A 89 3.80 19.02 0.16
CA SER A 89 4.81 19.51 -0.78
C SER A 89 5.27 18.47 -1.80
N ARG A 90 5.10 17.17 -1.51
CA ARG A 90 5.70 16.06 -2.28
C ARG A 90 4.73 14.99 -2.76
N TYR A 91 3.42 15.14 -2.57
CA TYR A 91 2.44 14.09 -2.93
C TYR A 91 2.54 13.63 -4.40
N MET A 92 3.00 14.50 -5.30
CA MET A 92 3.20 14.18 -6.72
C MET A 92 4.29 13.14 -6.96
N ASP A 93 5.20 12.92 -6.00
CA ASP A 93 6.22 11.84 -6.05
C ASP A 93 5.55 10.45 -6.05
N GLY A 94 4.29 10.36 -5.62
CA GLY A 94 3.48 9.14 -5.70
C GLY A 94 2.91 8.87 -7.10
N LEU A 95 3.24 9.67 -8.11
CA LEU A 95 2.86 9.48 -9.52
C LEU A 95 4.06 9.10 -10.38
N THR A 96 3.81 8.31 -11.43
CA THR A 96 4.83 8.08 -12.45
C THR A 96 4.95 9.28 -13.39
N PRO A 97 6.12 9.51 -14.02
CA PRO A 97 6.28 10.62 -14.96
C PRO A 97 5.24 10.57 -16.08
N SER A 98 4.58 11.69 -16.36
CA SER A 98 3.51 11.82 -17.37
C SER A 98 2.19 11.13 -17.04
N GLU A 99 2.03 10.58 -15.82
CA GLU A 99 0.75 10.06 -15.36
C GLU A 99 -0.24 11.18 -15.09
N VAL A 100 -1.48 10.98 -15.55
CA VAL A 100 -2.59 11.88 -15.30
C VAL A 100 -3.71 11.11 -14.63
N LEU A 101 -3.94 11.41 -13.36
CA LEU A 101 -5.11 10.94 -12.64
C LEU A 101 -6.17 12.04 -12.64
N VAL A 102 -7.36 11.70 -13.11
CA VAL A 102 -8.51 12.62 -13.11
C VAL A 102 -9.24 12.48 -11.78
N THR A 103 -9.29 13.57 -11.02
CA THR A 103 -10.02 13.64 -9.74
C THR A 103 -11.19 14.62 -9.85
N PRO A 104 -12.12 14.65 -8.86
CA PRO A 104 -13.16 15.67 -8.79
C PRO A 104 -12.63 17.12 -8.74
N LEU A 105 -11.39 17.34 -8.27
CA LEU A 105 -10.75 18.66 -8.20
C LEU A 105 -10.03 19.04 -9.51
N GLY A 106 -9.99 18.13 -10.48
CA GLY A 106 -9.28 18.27 -11.74
C GLY A 106 -8.04 17.36 -11.84
N PRO A 107 -7.34 17.39 -12.99
CA PRO A 107 -6.20 16.52 -13.24
C PRO A 107 -5.08 16.75 -12.22
N ASN A 108 -4.58 15.68 -11.60
CA ASN A 108 -3.49 15.67 -10.63
C ASN A 108 -3.66 16.64 -9.44
N LYS A 109 -4.90 17.00 -9.11
CA LYS A 109 -5.26 17.79 -7.93
C LYS A 109 -5.94 16.87 -6.93
N PHE A 110 -5.41 16.81 -5.71
CA PHE A 110 -5.88 15.87 -4.70
C PHE A 110 -6.29 16.60 -3.44
N ASP A 111 -7.35 16.11 -2.81
CA ASP A 111 -7.73 16.52 -1.46
C ASP A 111 -6.78 15.90 -0.43
N ALA A 112 -7.06 16.12 0.86
CA ALA A 112 -6.18 15.62 1.91
C ALA A 112 -6.04 14.09 1.91
N LEU A 113 -7.14 13.39 1.63
CA LEU A 113 -7.18 11.92 1.57
C LEU A 113 -6.38 11.41 0.38
N GLY A 114 -6.56 12.00 -0.81
CA GLY A 114 -5.80 11.65 -2.01
C GLY A 114 -4.29 11.89 -1.86
N LYS A 115 -3.89 12.97 -1.19
CA LYS A 115 -2.47 13.23 -0.87
C LYS A 115 -1.88 12.14 0.04
N GLN A 116 -2.62 11.70 1.06
CA GLN A 116 -2.20 10.57 1.91
C GLN A 116 -2.16 9.26 1.13
N ALA A 117 -3.13 9.03 0.22
CA ALA A 117 -3.13 7.83 -0.62
C ALA A 117 -1.87 7.74 -1.49
N LEU A 118 -1.42 8.87 -2.03
CA LEU A 118 -0.19 8.96 -2.81
C LEU A 118 1.07 8.71 -2.00
N LEU A 119 1.09 9.02 -0.69
CA LEU A 119 2.16 8.57 0.20
C LEU A 119 2.21 7.04 0.27
N GLY A 120 1.07 6.39 0.47
CA GLY A 120 0.98 4.92 0.45
C GLY A 120 1.48 4.33 -0.86
N ARG A 121 1.10 4.94 -1.99
CA ARG A 121 1.54 4.55 -3.34
C ARG A 121 3.04 4.76 -3.56
N ALA A 122 3.62 5.84 -3.02
CA ALA A 122 5.05 6.07 -3.07
C ALA A 122 5.83 4.95 -2.37
N TYR A 123 5.39 4.50 -1.19
CA TYR A 123 6.00 3.34 -0.53
C TYR A 123 5.89 2.05 -1.35
N MET A 124 4.73 1.82 -1.98
CA MET A 124 4.58 0.68 -2.90
C MET A 124 5.55 0.73 -4.07
N PHE A 125 5.78 1.89 -4.68
CA PHE A 125 6.77 2.01 -5.74
C PHE A 125 8.19 1.72 -5.26
N ILE A 126 8.56 2.16 -4.05
CA ILE A 126 9.88 1.86 -3.47
C ILE A 126 10.04 0.34 -3.31
N ASP A 127 9.06 -0.31 -2.70
CA ASP A 127 9.06 -1.77 -2.51
C ASP A 127 9.01 -2.51 -3.87
N ALA A 128 8.27 -2.03 -4.87
CA ALA A 128 8.18 -2.67 -6.17
C ALA A 128 9.47 -2.55 -7.00
N GLN A 129 10.20 -1.44 -6.87
CA GLN A 129 11.48 -1.22 -7.55
C GLN A 129 12.63 -2.00 -6.93
N LYS A 130 12.59 -2.20 -5.60
CA LYS A 130 13.59 -2.97 -4.86
C LYS A 130 12.93 -3.90 -3.83
N PRO A 131 12.31 -4.99 -4.29
CA PRO A 131 11.50 -5.83 -3.42
C PRO A 131 12.34 -6.58 -2.40
N GLU A 132 12.14 -6.23 -1.13
CA GLU A 132 12.77 -6.88 0.02
C GLU A 132 11.69 -7.31 1.01
N ILE A 133 11.51 -8.63 1.16
CA ILE A 133 10.54 -9.18 2.12
C ILE A 133 11.13 -9.04 3.54
N SER A 134 10.45 -8.31 4.40
CA SER A 134 10.82 -8.16 5.81
C SER A 134 10.33 -9.33 6.66
N LYS A 135 9.10 -9.81 6.42
CA LYS A 135 8.48 -10.90 7.19
C LYS A 135 7.24 -11.46 6.49
N ILE A 136 6.87 -12.68 6.89
CA ILE A 136 5.60 -13.32 6.53
C ILE A 136 4.80 -13.48 7.81
N ILE A 137 3.60 -12.90 7.85
CA ILE A 137 2.69 -13.00 8.99
C ILE A 137 1.66 -14.09 8.70
N ARG A 138 1.49 -15.00 9.67
CA ARG A 138 0.49 -16.06 9.64
C ARG A 138 -0.66 -15.70 10.55
N HIS A 139 -1.90 -15.89 10.10
CA HIS A 139 -3.09 -15.58 10.91
C HIS A 139 -3.42 -16.65 11.96
N ASN A 140 -2.96 -17.88 11.75
CA ASN A 140 -3.19 -19.01 12.65
C ASN A 140 -2.05 -19.22 13.67
N GLN A 141 -1.21 -18.21 13.88
CA GLN A 141 -0.09 -18.24 14.83
C GLN A 141 -0.26 -17.20 15.92
#